data_AF-A0A086M4J9-F1
#
_entry.id   AF-A0A086M4J9-F1
#
_cell.length_a   1.000
_cell.length_b   1.000
_cell.length_c   1.000
_cell.angle_alpha   90.00
_cell.angle_beta   90.00
_cell.angle_gamma   90.00
#
_symmetry.space_group_name_H-M   'P 1'
#
loop_
_entity.id
_entity.type
_entity.pdbx_description
1 polymer ?
#
loop_
_entity_poly.entity_id
_entity_poly.type
_entity_poly.pdbx_seq_one_letter_code
_entity_poly.pdbx_strand_id
1 'polypeptide(L)'
;MYFGGPDDIPIEGMEFEKSKPRILVVAMFCVAAIVAHFFAQDMGGCVTMAIFGSLLYYFYKSPTHLSITLSLATSFATLFMTGFIWLGILVASQLQIWLTDSVTKFEFIVYFLDSVAAGIALYQIQYVFNSPSSGGPRSFLPRWADYGAGGGLSSWSPFQGPAQTVGGDTDVSQDAQSGSKK
;
A
#
# COMPACT_ATOMS: atom_id res chain seq x y z
N MET A 1 -0.44 28.93 6.18
CA MET A 1 -1.23 27.68 6.05
C MET A 1 -0.34 26.55 6.53
N TYR A 2 -0.69 25.95 7.67
CA TYR A 2 -0.05 24.73 8.17
C TYR A 2 -0.58 23.56 7.33
N PHE A 3 0.14 23.17 6.28
CA PHE A 3 -0.02 21.87 5.60
C PHE A 3 0.73 20.81 6.42
N GLY A 4 0.28 20.59 7.65
CA GLY A 4 0.89 19.64 8.59
C GLY A 4 -0.24 18.91 9.30
N GLY A 5 -0.95 18.08 8.52
CA GLY A 5 -1.91 17.13 9.07
C GLY A 5 -1.19 15.84 9.52
N PRO A 6 -1.87 14.96 10.28
CA PRO A 6 -1.35 13.64 10.65
C PRO A 6 -1.00 12.74 9.44
N ASP A 7 -1.36 13.16 8.22
CA ASP A 7 -1.07 12.47 6.96
C ASP A 7 0.39 12.58 6.49
N ASP A 8 1.17 13.52 7.03
CA ASP A 8 2.58 13.78 6.66
C ASP A 8 3.60 13.22 7.66
N ILE A 9 3.16 12.40 8.62
CA ILE A 9 4.07 11.81 9.59
C ILE A 9 4.91 10.73 8.88
N PRO A 10 6.25 10.92 8.79
CA PRO A 10 7.10 9.95 8.14
C PRO A 10 7.14 8.66 8.96
N ILE A 11 6.94 7.54 8.28
CA ILE A 11 6.98 6.21 8.88
C ILE A 11 8.43 5.74 8.83
N GLU A 12 9.06 5.75 10.00
CA GLU A 12 10.39 5.18 10.20
C GLU A 12 10.26 3.74 10.67
N GLY A 13 10.86 2.79 9.96
CA GLY A 13 10.79 1.38 10.32
C GLY A 13 11.73 0.50 9.52
N MET A 14 12.35 -0.48 10.20
CA MET A 14 13.26 -1.45 9.55
C MET A 14 12.58 -2.27 8.45
N GLU A 15 11.25 -2.42 8.50
CA GLU A 15 10.48 -3.15 7.49
C GLU A 15 10.35 -2.36 6.18
N PHE A 16 10.22 -1.03 6.26
CA PHE A 16 10.24 -0.17 5.09
C PHE A 16 11.61 -0.24 4.38
N GLU A 17 12.71 -0.11 5.12
CA GLU A 17 14.07 -0.22 4.57
C GLU A 17 14.32 -1.55 3.83
N LYS A 18 13.80 -2.67 4.36
CA LYS A 18 13.89 -3.98 3.70
C LYS A 18 13.06 -4.07 2.42
N SER A 19 11.94 -3.36 2.35
CA SER A 19 11.01 -3.38 1.21
C SER A 19 11.45 -2.46 0.06
N LYS A 20 12.18 -1.37 0.35
CA LYS A 20 12.67 -0.35 -0.60
C LYS A 20 13.24 -0.91 -1.91
N PRO A 21 14.20 -1.85 -1.92
CA PRO A 21 14.77 -2.33 -3.17
C PRO A 21 13.71 -3.01 -4.05
N ARG A 22 12.75 -3.71 -3.44
CA ARG A 22 11.67 -4.40 -4.19
C ARG A 22 10.68 -3.41 -4.76
N ILE A 23 10.26 -2.41 -3.98
CA ILE A 23 9.37 -1.34 -4.44
C ILE A 23 10.01 -0.55 -5.59
N LEU A 24 11.30 -0.23 -5.47
CA LEU A 24 12.03 0.46 -6.52
C LEU A 24 12.11 -0.37 -7.80
N VAL A 25 12.37 -1.68 -7.69
CA VAL A 25 12.36 -2.60 -8.84
C VAL A 25 10.99 -2.61 -9.52
N VAL A 26 9.89 -2.66 -8.76
CA VAL A 26 8.55 -2.60 -9.35
C VAL A 26 8.29 -1.24 -10.01
N ALA A 27 8.70 -0.13 -9.39
CA ALA A 27 8.57 1.19 -9.99
C ALA A 27 9.35 1.31 -11.32
N MET A 28 10.57 0.74 -11.39
CA MET A 28 11.36 0.67 -12.62
C MET A 28 10.72 -0.25 -13.66
N PHE A 29 10.11 -1.36 -13.22
CA PHE A 29 9.31 -2.22 -14.11
C PHE A 29 8.15 -1.44 -14.73
N CYS A 30 7.43 -0.60 -13.97
CA CYS A 30 6.35 0.23 -14.52
C CYS A 30 6.84 1.13 -15.68
N VAL A 31 8.08 1.65 -15.62
CA VAL A 31 8.66 2.44 -16.73
C VAL A 31 8.83 1.58 -17.99
N ALA A 32 9.33 0.35 -17.83
CA ALA A 32 9.43 -0.60 -18.94
C ALA A 32 8.05 -1.05 -19.46
N ALA A 33 7.08 -1.22 -18.55
CA ALA A 33 5.71 -1.59 -18.89
C ALA A 33 5.00 -0.50 -19.69
N ILE A 34 5.26 0.79 -19.43
CA ILE A 34 4.74 1.90 -20.27
C ILE A 34 5.22 1.73 -21.72
N VAL A 35 6.50 1.42 -21.92
CA VAL A 35 7.04 1.19 -23.27
C VAL A 35 6.39 -0.02 -23.92
N ALA A 36 6.20 -1.11 -23.17
CA ALA A 36 5.51 -2.30 -23.66
C ALA A 36 4.06 -1.99 -24.07
N HIS A 37 3.28 -1.33 -23.21
CA HIS A 37 1.91 -0.91 -23.53
C HIS A 37 1.82 0.02 -24.73
N PHE A 38 2.83 0.87 -24.94
CA PHE A 38 2.91 1.70 -26.14
C PHE A 38 3.02 0.87 -27.42
N PHE A 39 3.83 -0.20 -27.41
CA PHE A 39 3.92 -1.14 -28.54
C PHE A 39 2.66 -1.99 -28.72
N ALA A 40 1.96 -2.29 -27.62
CA ALA A 40 0.65 -2.93 -27.64
C ALA A 40 -0.47 -1.98 -28.12
N GLN A 41 -0.17 -0.70 -28.35
CA GLN A 41 -1.16 0.34 -28.68
C GLN A 41 -2.23 0.54 -27.59
N ASP A 42 -1.92 0.14 -26.35
CA ASP A 42 -2.79 0.24 -25.20
C ASP A 42 -2.49 1.50 -24.38
N MET A 43 -3.24 2.56 -24.67
CA MET A 43 -3.16 3.81 -23.91
C MET A 43 -3.65 3.65 -22.46
N GLY A 44 -4.60 2.75 -22.21
CA GLY A 44 -5.13 2.49 -20.87
C GLY A 44 -4.09 1.87 -19.95
N GLY A 45 -3.38 0.87 -20.45
CA GLY A 45 -2.23 0.26 -19.78
C GLY A 45 -1.10 1.26 -19.52
N CYS A 46 -0.76 2.10 -20.51
CA CYS A 46 0.26 3.16 -20.35
C CYS A 46 -0.07 4.11 -19.18
N VAL A 47 -1.30 4.66 -19.16
CA VAL A 47 -1.73 5.60 -18.12
C VAL A 47 -1.76 4.93 -16.76
N THR A 48 -2.28 3.70 -16.68
CA THR A 48 -2.35 2.93 -15.44
C THR A 48 -0.95 2.69 -14.86
N MET A 49 0.00 2.25 -15.67
CA MET A 49 1.38 2.01 -15.23
C MET A 49 2.13 3.30 -14.87
N ALA A 50 1.85 4.41 -15.56
CA ALA A 50 2.41 5.71 -15.21
C ALA A 50 1.93 6.18 -13.83
N ILE A 51 0.62 6.08 -13.56
CA ILE A 51 0.05 6.43 -12.25
C ILE A 51 0.60 5.48 -11.17
N PHE A 52 0.54 4.17 -11.42
CA PHE A 52 0.98 3.16 -10.46
C PHE A 52 2.46 3.30 -10.11
N GLY A 53 3.34 3.40 -11.11
CA GLY A 53 4.78 3.57 -10.91
C GLY A 53 5.14 4.88 -10.21
N SER A 54 4.45 5.98 -10.54
CA SER A 54 4.67 7.29 -9.89
C SER A 54 4.31 7.26 -8.41
N LEU A 55 3.23 6.58 -8.06
CA LEU A 55 2.77 6.47 -6.67
C LEU A 55 3.66 5.53 -5.85
N LEU A 56 4.11 4.42 -6.43
CA LEU A 56 5.12 3.56 -5.81
C LEU A 56 6.43 4.33 -5.57
N TYR A 57 6.85 5.15 -6.53
CA TYR A 57 8.03 5.99 -6.37
C TYR A 57 7.84 7.08 -5.30
N TYR A 58 6.64 7.66 -5.22
CA TYR A 58 6.29 8.60 -4.16
C TYR A 58 6.37 7.94 -2.78
N PHE A 59 5.82 6.74 -2.62
CA PHE A 59 5.96 5.94 -1.40
C PHE A 59 7.41 5.58 -1.08
N TYR A 60 8.21 5.23 -2.09
CA TYR A 60 9.65 4.97 -1.93
C TYR A 60 10.41 6.19 -1.41
N LYS A 61 10.10 7.39 -1.91
CA LYS A 61 10.79 8.63 -1.54
C LYS A 61 10.31 9.20 -0.21
N SER A 62 9.02 9.08 0.08
CA SER A 62 8.39 9.71 1.25
C SER A 62 7.29 8.79 1.79
N PRO A 63 7.64 7.85 2.70
CA PRO A 63 6.68 6.89 3.27
C PRO A 63 5.80 7.59 4.32
N THR A 64 4.73 8.23 3.87
CA THR A 64 3.66 8.76 4.72
C THR A 64 2.45 7.84 4.73
N HIS A 65 1.54 7.99 5.70
CA HIS A 65 0.28 7.22 5.74
C HIS A 65 -0.51 7.36 4.43
N LEU A 66 -0.63 8.59 3.93
CA LEU A 66 -1.27 8.87 2.63
C LEU A 66 -0.57 8.12 1.49
N SER A 67 0.77 8.18 1.42
CA SER A 67 1.52 7.52 0.35
C SER A 67 1.33 6.00 0.34
N ILE A 68 1.22 5.38 1.52
CA ILE A 68 1.01 3.94 1.70
C ILE A 68 -0.40 3.57 1.31
N THR A 69 -1.41 4.27 1.84
CA THR A 69 -2.81 4.00 1.49
C THR A 69 -3.06 4.16 0.01
N LEU A 70 -2.49 5.21 -0.59
CA LEU A 70 -2.69 5.50 -2.01
C LEU A 70 -1.96 4.46 -2.87
N SER A 71 -0.73 4.08 -2.52
CA SER A 71 0.00 3.00 -3.20
C SER A 71 -0.67 1.63 -3.04
N LEU A 72 -1.24 1.32 -1.88
CA LEU A 72 -1.98 0.09 -1.62
C LEU A 72 -3.26 0.02 -2.45
N ALA A 73 -4.04 1.11 -2.45
CA ALA A 73 -5.25 1.23 -3.26
C ALA A 73 -4.94 1.08 -4.75
N THR A 74 -3.89 1.74 -5.25
CA THR A 74 -3.50 1.61 -6.67
C THR A 74 -2.92 0.25 -7.00
N SER A 75 -2.19 -0.40 -6.08
CA SER A 75 -1.71 -1.78 -6.29
C SER A 75 -2.88 -2.74 -6.43
N PHE A 76 -3.89 -2.62 -5.55
CA PHE A 76 -5.08 -3.45 -5.59
C PHE A 76 -5.94 -3.18 -6.84
N ALA A 77 -6.16 -1.91 -7.18
CA ALA A 77 -6.89 -1.52 -8.38
C ALA A 77 -6.19 -2.02 -9.65
N THR A 78 -4.87 -1.87 -9.73
CA THR A 78 -4.08 -2.36 -10.87
C THR A 78 -4.19 -3.86 -10.99
N LEU A 79 -3.96 -4.61 -9.90
CA LEU A 79 -4.08 -6.07 -9.87
C LEU A 79 -5.46 -6.55 -10.34
N PHE A 80 -6.53 -5.90 -9.88
CA PHE A 80 -7.89 -6.25 -10.27
C PHE A 80 -8.15 -5.96 -11.75
N MET A 81 -7.78 -4.77 -12.22
CA MET A 81 -8.04 -4.35 -13.60
C MET A 81 -7.21 -5.16 -14.61
N THR A 82 -5.91 -5.34 -14.35
CA THR A 82 -5.03 -6.13 -15.23
C THR A 82 -5.43 -7.60 -15.21
N GLY A 83 -5.80 -8.15 -14.05
CA GLY A 83 -6.31 -9.51 -13.92
C GLY A 83 -7.65 -9.72 -14.65
N PHE A 84 -8.55 -8.74 -14.58
CA PHE A 84 -9.82 -8.78 -15.29
C PHE A 84 -9.64 -8.75 -16.81
N ILE A 85 -8.77 -7.87 -17.32
CA ILE A 85 -8.47 -7.77 -18.75
C ILE A 85 -7.78 -9.06 -19.23
N TRP A 86 -6.81 -9.56 -18.48
CA TRP A 86 -6.14 -10.83 -18.75
C TRP A 86 -7.12 -12.01 -18.85
N LEU A 87 -8.06 -12.12 -17.91
CA LEU A 87 -9.12 -13.13 -17.95
C LEU A 87 -10.07 -12.89 -19.14
N GLY A 88 -10.38 -11.63 -19.46
CA GLY A 88 -11.16 -11.25 -20.63
C GLY A 88 -10.54 -11.76 -21.93
N ILE A 89 -9.22 -11.60 -22.10
CA ILE A 89 -8.48 -12.11 -23.26
C ILE A 89 -8.57 -13.65 -23.34
N LEU A 90 -8.43 -14.36 -22.21
CA LEU A 90 -8.57 -15.82 -22.16
C LEU A 90 -9.95 -16.29 -22.62
N VAL A 91 -10.99 -15.64 -22.12
CA VAL A 91 -12.37 -15.98 -22.47
C VAL A 91 -12.67 -15.64 -23.93
N ALA A 92 -12.27 -14.45 -24.39
CA ALA A 92 -12.49 -14.00 -25.77
C ALA A 92 -11.75 -14.89 -26.79
N SER A 93 -10.55 -15.34 -26.44
CA SER A 93 -9.76 -16.27 -27.27
C SER A 93 -10.15 -17.74 -27.11
N GLN A 94 -11.17 -18.06 -26.30
CA GLN A 94 -11.57 -19.45 -25.99
C GLN A 94 -10.39 -20.32 -25.52
N LEU A 95 -9.48 -19.75 -24.73
CA LEU A 95 -8.22 -20.36 -24.28
C LEU A 95 -7.20 -20.68 -25.40
N GLN A 96 -7.44 -20.22 -26.63
CA GLN A 96 -6.57 -20.45 -27.79
C GLN A 96 -5.69 -19.23 -28.11
N ILE A 97 -5.06 -18.63 -27.10
CA ILE A 97 -4.22 -17.42 -27.24
C ILE A 97 -3.09 -17.61 -28.27
N TRP A 98 -2.54 -18.81 -28.40
CA TRP A 98 -1.46 -19.04 -29.36
C TRP A 98 -1.89 -19.00 -30.83
N LEU A 99 -3.19 -19.04 -31.09
CA LEU A 99 -3.78 -18.92 -32.43
C LEU A 99 -4.25 -17.50 -32.75
N THR A 100 -4.23 -16.57 -31.78
CA THR A 100 -4.57 -15.17 -32.03
C THR A 100 -3.45 -14.42 -32.74
N ASP A 101 -3.70 -13.17 -33.11
CA ASP A 101 -2.70 -12.28 -33.68
C ASP A 101 -1.57 -11.97 -32.68
N SER A 102 -0.48 -11.42 -33.20
CA SER A 102 0.73 -11.17 -32.41
C SER A 102 0.54 -10.07 -31.36
N VAL A 103 -0.38 -9.12 -31.59
CA VAL A 103 -0.66 -8.03 -30.66
C VAL A 103 -1.40 -8.58 -29.45
N THR A 104 -2.46 -9.36 -29.66
CA THR A 104 -3.21 -10.01 -28.57
C THR A 104 -2.33 -10.92 -27.70
N LYS A 105 -1.39 -11.66 -28.32
CA LYS A 105 -0.40 -12.48 -27.57
C LYS A 105 0.51 -11.63 -26.70
N PHE A 106 0.96 -10.51 -27.24
CA PHE A 106 1.83 -9.59 -26.54
C PHE A 106 1.09 -8.89 -25.39
N GLU A 107 -0.12 -8.37 -25.63
CA GLU A 107 -1.01 -7.82 -24.60
C GLU A 107 -1.25 -8.81 -23.46
N PHE A 108 -1.54 -10.07 -23.79
CA PHE A 108 -1.74 -11.11 -22.78
C PHE A 108 -0.52 -11.27 -21.85
N ILE A 109 0.69 -11.27 -22.41
CA ILE A 109 1.93 -11.35 -21.63
C ILE A 109 2.12 -10.10 -20.78
N VAL A 110 1.91 -8.91 -21.34
CA VAL A 110 2.07 -7.64 -20.61
C VAL A 110 1.11 -7.58 -19.43
N TYR A 111 -0.19 -7.85 -19.64
CA TYR A 111 -1.19 -7.84 -18.57
C TYR A 111 -0.94 -8.91 -17.49
N PHE A 112 -0.38 -10.05 -17.87
CA PHE A 112 0.07 -11.05 -16.89
C PHE A 112 1.20 -10.51 -16.02
N LEU A 113 2.24 -9.92 -16.63
CA LEU A 113 3.38 -9.36 -15.92
C LEU A 113 2.97 -8.19 -15.01
N ASP A 114 2.08 -7.33 -15.48
CA ASP A 114 1.53 -6.23 -14.67
C ASP A 114 0.78 -6.73 -13.44
N SER A 115 0.00 -7.80 -13.59
CA SER A 115 -0.71 -8.43 -12.48
C SER A 115 0.27 -8.99 -11.44
N VAL A 116 1.35 -9.64 -11.90
CA VAL A 116 2.41 -10.14 -11.01
C VAL A 116 3.12 -8.98 -10.29
N ALA A 117 3.47 -7.93 -11.01
CA ALA A 117 4.12 -6.74 -10.45
C ALA A 117 3.25 -6.04 -9.42
N ALA A 118 1.96 -5.85 -9.72
CA ALA A 118 0.97 -5.30 -8.80
C ALA A 118 0.79 -6.18 -7.55
N GLY A 119 0.77 -7.50 -7.71
CA GLY A 119 0.71 -8.45 -6.60
C GLY A 119 1.93 -8.38 -5.68
N ILE A 120 3.14 -8.29 -6.25
CA ILE A 120 4.38 -8.11 -5.49
C ILE A 120 4.36 -6.79 -4.72
N ALA A 121 4.01 -5.68 -5.38
CA ALA A 121 3.89 -4.38 -4.73
C ALA A 121 2.87 -4.41 -3.59
N LEU A 122 1.68 -4.95 -3.84
CA LEU A 122 0.62 -5.07 -2.85
C LEU A 122 1.11 -5.85 -1.62
N TYR A 123 1.78 -7.00 -1.83
CA TYR A 123 2.33 -7.78 -0.73
C TYR A 123 3.37 -6.99 0.09
N GLN A 124 4.30 -6.29 -0.57
CA GLN A 124 5.33 -5.51 0.12
C GLN A 124 4.73 -4.31 0.89
N ILE A 125 3.80 -3.57 0.27
CA ILE A 125 3.14 -2.42 0.90
C ILE A 125 2.25 -2.90 2.05
N GLN A 126 1.51 -4.00 1.88
CA GLN A 126 0.69 -4.58 2.94
C GLN A 126 1.55 -5.07 4.11
N TYR A 127 2.75 -5.61 3.85
CA TYR A 127 3.72 -5.97 4.87
C TYR A 127 4.16 -4.73 5.67
N VAL A 128 4.59 -3.66 4.98
CA VAL A 128 4.95 -2.38 5.62
C VAL A 128 3.77 -1.79 6.39
N PHE A 129 2.56 -1.86 5.84
CA PHE A 129 1.33 -1.39 6.50
C PHE A 129 1.01 -2.18 7.76
N ASN A 130 1.24 -3.49 7.74
CA ASN A 130 1.00 -4.38 8.87
C ASN A 130 2.12 -4.40 9.91
N SER A 131 3.25 -3.73 9.65
CA SER A 131 4.38 -3.67 10.58
C SER A 131 3.95 -3.11 11.95
N PRO A 132 4.31 -3.78 13.06
CA PRO A 132 4.08 -3.27 14.41
C PRO A 132 5.17 -2.28 14.89
N SER A 133 6.05 -1.81 14.00
CA SER A 133 7.13 -0.88 14.37
C SER A 133 6.59 0.46 14.91
N SER A 134 7.28 1.03 15.91
CA SER A 134 6.97 2.35 16.45
C SER A 134 7.08 3.40 15.33
N GLY A 135 5.94 3.97 14.91
CA GLY A 135 5.87 4.86 13.76
C GLY A 135 5.26 4.24 12.49
N GLY A 136 4.88 2.94 12.50
CA GLY A 136 4.15 2.30 11.39
C GLY A 136 2.70 2.80 11.21
N PRO A 137 2.04 2.57 10.06
CA PRO A 137 0.66 3.00 9.81
C PRO A 137 -0.34 2.52 10.86
N ARG A 138 -0.14 1.29 11.37
CA ARG A 138 -0.96 0.72 12.45
C ARG A 138 -0.83 1.46 13.78
N SER A 139 0.28 2.14 14.03
CA SER A 139 0.41 2.99 15.21
C SER A 139 -0.55 4.19 15.14
N PHE A 140 -0.95 4.65 13.95
CA PHE A 140 -1.93 5.74 13.79
C PHE A 140 -3.38 5.26 13.64
N LEU A 141 -3.62 3.95 13.53
CA LEU A 141 -4.97 3.43 13.56
C LEU A 141 -5.51 3.54 15.00
N PRO A 142 -6.61 4.29 15.23
CA PRO A 142 -7.25 4.34 16.54
C PRO A 142 -7.60 2.92 16.99
N ARG A 143 -7.54 2.60 18.29
CA ARG A 143 -7.98 1.31 18.84
C ARG A 143 -9.51 1.15 18.75
N TRP A 144 -10.08 1.07 17.55
CA TRP A 144 -11.53 0.93 17.32
C TRP A 144 -12.13 -0.25 18.09
N ALA A 145 -11.37 -1.32 18.30
CA ALA A 145 -11.76 -2.49 19.07
C ALA A 145 -11.74 -2.29 20.60
N ASP A 146 -10.84 -1.45 21.15
CA ASP A 146 -10.70 -1.30 22.61
C ASP A 146 -11.65 -0.23 23.18
N TYR A 147 -12.07 0.75 22.37
CA TYR A 147 -12.98 1.81 22.82
C TYR A 147 -14.43 1.35 23.01
N GLY A 148 -14.84 0.24 22.39
CA GLY A 148 -16.17 -0.35 22.58
C GLY A 148 -16.39 -1.01 23.94
N ALA A 149 -15.33 -1.22 24.73
CA ALA A 149 -15.38 -1.98 25.98
C ALA A 149 -15.42 -1.13 27.27
N GLY A 150 -15.26 0.21 27.20
CA GLY A 150 -15.14 0.99 28.46
C GLY A 150 -15.36 2.51 28.44
N GLY A 151 -15.66 3.15 27.32
CA GLY A 151 -15.84 4.61 27.27
C GLY A 151 -17.00 5.02 26.37
N GLY A 152 -17.87 5.91 26.85
CA GLY A 152 -19.09 6.32 26.16
C GLY A 152 -18.88 6.75 24.71
N LEU A 153 -19.79 6.33 23.84
CA LEU A 153 -19.85 6.65 22.40
C LEU A 153 -19.78 8.16 22.08
N SER A 154 -20.06 9.03 23.06
CA SER A 154 -20.02 10.49 22.93
C SER A 154 -18.61 11.09 22.86
N SER A 155 -17.57 10.38 23.28
CA SER A 155 -16.16 10.79 23.17
C SER A 155 -15.40 10.04 22.08
N TRP A 156 -16.11 9.24 21.27
CA TRP A 156 -15.50 8.46 20.19
C TRP A 156 -15.22 9.35 18.98
N SER A 157 -13.98 9.35 18.49
CA SER A 157 -13.67 9.89 17.17
C SER A 157 -12.65 9.02 16.44
N PRO A 158 -12.73 8.88 15.11
CA PRO A 158 -11.76 8.14 14.30
C PRO A 158 -10.38 8.83 14.24
N PHE A 159 -10.22 9.99 14.88
CA PHE A 159 -8.98 10.77 14.91
C PHE A 159 -8.47 11.03 16.34
N GLN A 160 -9.09 10.43 17.36
CA GLN A 160 -8.70 10.59 18.76
C GLN A 160 -8.42 9.23 19.39
N GLY A 161 -7.19 9.04 19.86
CA GLY A 161 -6.77 7.87 20.63
C GLY A 161 -5.24 7.79 20.70
N PRO A 162 -4.68 7.16 21.74
CA PRO A 162 -3.26 6.90 21.80
C PRO A 162 -2.86 5.94 20.68
N ALA A 163 -1.75 6.27 20.01
CA ALA A 163 -1.17 5.45 18.97
C ALA A 163 -0.89 4.03 19.48
N GLN A 164 -1.00 3.03 18.60
CA GLN A 164 -0.68 1.64 18.95
C GLN A 164 0.84 1.50 19.13
N THR A 165 1.34 1.68 20.36
CA THR A 165 2.72 1.40 20.74
C THR A 165 2.85 -0.08 21.13
N VAL A 166 3.63 -0.86 20.37
CA VAL A 166 4.09 -2.19 20.81
C VAL A 166 5.52 -2.03 21.31
N GLY A 167 5.71 -2.19 22.62
CA GLY A 167 7.03 -2.15 23.26
C GLY A 167 7.31 -0.94 24.17
N GLY A 168 6.28 -0.36 24.80
CA GLY A 168 6.47 0.61 25.89
C GLY A 168 5.93 0.00 27.19
N ASP A 169 6.77 -0.06 28.22
CA ASP A 169 6.50 -0.64 29.52
C ASP A 169 5.14 -0.22 30.10
N THR A 170 4.22 -1.17 30.23
CA THR A 170 3.18 -1.09 31.28
C THR A 170 3.75 -1.62 32.59
N ASP A 171 4.89 -1.07 33.01
CA ASP A 171 5.32 -1.08 34.40
C ASP A 171 6.04 0.24 34.69
N VAL A 172 5.77 0.77 35.89
CA VAL A 172 6.35 1.98 36.48
C VAL A 172 5.75 3.33 36.07
N SER A 173 4.45 3.51 36.35
CA SER A 173 3.90 4.84 36.71
C SER A 173 2.71 4.75 37.68
N GLN A 174 2.69 3.74 38.56
CA GLN A 174 1.75 3.68 39.69
C GLN A 174 2.41 3.79 41.07
N ASP A 175 3.74 3.88 41.15
CA ASP A 175 4.48 4.06 42.41
C ASP A 175 5.02 5.49 42.60
N ALA A 176 4.18 6.48 42.31
CA ALA A 176 4.50 7.87 42.64
C ALA A 176 3.29 8.64 43.19
N GLN A 177 2.45 8.00 44.02
CA GLN A 177 1.47 8.72 44.85
C GLN A 177 0.91 7.88 46.02
N SER A 178 1.79 7.32 46.86
CA SER A 178 1.40 6.78 48.17
C SER A 178 2.47 7.10 49.23
N GLY A 179 2.82 8.38 49.33
CA GLY A 179 3.80 8.85 50.29
C GLY A 179 3.60 10.32 50.59
N SER A 180 2.45 10.68 51.17
CA SER A 180 2.27 11.85 52.04
C SER A 180 0.79 12.05 52.36
N LYS A 181 0.32 11.48 53.46
CA LYS A 181 -0.64 12.16 54.34
C LYS A 181 -0.29 11.81 55.79
N LYS A 182 -0.25 12.88 56.57
CA LYS A 182 0.05 12.99 58.00
C LYS A 182 -0.70 11.99 58.87
#